data_AF-A0A2C5ZGI9-F1
#
_entry.id   AF-A0A2C5ZGI9-F1
#
_cell.length_a   1.000
_cell.length_b   1.000
_cell.length_c   1.000
_cell.angle_alpha   90.00
_cell.angle_beta   90.00
_cell.angle_gamma   90.00
#
_symmetry.space_group_name_H-M   'P 1'
#
loop_
_entity.id
_entity.type
_entity.pdbx_description
1 polymer ?
#
loop_
_entity_poly.entity_id
_entity_poly.type
_entity_poly.pdbx_seq_one_letter_code
_entity_poly.pdbx_strand_id
1 'polypeptide(L)'
;MPDTDARTAKIKEIERVERAIDESIAWISAKEEEMQNFVSFIESLPKDAWECMSGSASRSRTRRGMGKAATKDEERSMYNTRLVEMREAIRAQWLKLEDLKEQKRELQR
;
A
#
# COMPACT_ATOMS: atom_id res chain seq x y z
N MET A 1 42.23 -2.67 17.92
CA MET A 1 40.90 -3.30 17.77
C MET A 1 40.00 -2.36 16.97
N PRO A 2 39.95 -2.48 15.63
CA PRO A 2 39.11 -1.65 14.76
C PRO A 2 37.73 -2.25 14.42
N ASP A 3 37.48 -3.53 14.71
CA ASP A 3 36.24 -4.22 14.32
C ASP A 3 34.98 -3.80 15.09
N THR A 4 35.15 -3.33 16.34
CA THR A 4 34.04 -3.03 17.25
C THR A 4 33.24 -1.80 16.80
N ASP A 5 33.91 -0.81 16.21
CA ASP A 5 33.29 0.41 15.69
C ASP A 5 32.51 0.15 14.40
N ALA A 6 33.06 -0.67 13.49
CA ALA A 6 32.40 -1.04 12.24
C ALA A 6 31.12 -1.85 12.49
N ARG A 7 31.17 -2.81 13.41
CA ARG A 7 30.02 -3.62 13.84
C ARG A 7 28.92 -2.75 14.47
N THR A 8 29.29 -1.82 15.35
CA THR A 8 28.35 -0.89 15.98
C THR A 8 27.71 0.06 14.96
N ALA A 9 28.48 0.56 14.00
CA ALA A 9 27.96 1.38 12.91
C ALA A 9 26.95 0.61 12.05
N LYS A 10 27.24 -0.66 11.74
CA LYS A 10 26.33 -1.50 10.96
C LYS A 10 25.02 -1.79 11.69
N ILE A 11 25.06 -2.04 13.00
CA ILE A 11 23.86 -2.22 13.82
C ILE A 11 22.98 -0.95 13.79
N LYS A 12 23.58 0.24 13.93
CA LYS A 12 22.85 1.51 13.84
C LYS A 12 22.23 1.75 12.47
N GLU A 13 22.93 1.35 11.40
CA GLU A 13 22.38 1.40 10.05
C GLU A 13 21.15 0.49 9.93
N ILE A 14 21.23 -0.75 10.42
CA ILE A 14 20.11 -1.68 10.44
C ILE A 14 18.92 -1.08 11.20
N GLU A 15 19.13 -0.54 12.40
CA GLU A 15 18.07 0.10 13.21
C GLU A 15 17.39 1.26 12.48
N ARG A 16 18.15 2.05 11.72
CA ARG A 16 17.60 3.13 10.91
C ARG A 16 16.72 2.57 9.78
N VAL A 17 17.15 1.50 9.13
CA VAL A 17 16.40 0.85 8.05
C VAL A 17 15.14 0.17 8.61
N GLU A 18 15.22 -0.50 9.76
CA GLU A 18 14.06 -1.07 10.46
C GLU A 18 12.98 -0.01 10.70
N ARG A 19 13.35 1.15 11.26
CA ARG A 19 12.41 2.25 11.49
C ARG A 19 11.78 2.77 10.20
N ALA A 20 12.56 2.94 9.14
CA ALA A 20 12.04 3.39 7.85
C ALA A 20 11.07 2.37 7.23
N ILE A 21 11.32 1.07 7.44
CA ILE A 21 10.41 0.00 7.01
C ILE A 21 9.11 0.06 7.83
N ASP A 22 9.18 0.21 9.15
CA ASP A 22 7.99 0.33 10.01
C ASP A 22 7.13 1.55 9.62
N GLU A 23 7.75 2.71 9.37
CA GLU A 23 7.06 3.91 8.88
C GLU A 23 6.39 3.67 7.52
N SER A 24 7.07 2.97 6.62
CA SER A 24 6.53 2.60 5.30
C SER A 24 5.34 1.65 5.43
N ILE A 25 5.43 0.61 6.27
CA ILE A 25 4.32 -0.31 6.56
C ILE A 25 3.14 0.46 7.13
N ALA A 26 3.36 1.32 8.12
CA ALA A 26 2.28 2.13 8.70
C ALA A 26 1.59 3.02 7.66
N TRP A 27 2.36 3.64 6.76
CA TRP A 27 1.82 4.46 5.68
C TRP A 27 1.01 3.64 4.67
N ILE A 28 1.53 2.49 4.22
CA ILE A 28 0.81 1.63 3.27
C ILE A 28 -0.46 1.06 3.90
N SER A 29 -0.40 0.63 5.17
CA SER A 29 -1.57 0.12 5.89
C SER A 29 -2.67 1.18 6.05
N ALA A 30 -2.31 2.43 6.35
CA ALA A 30 -3.29 3.52 6.40
C ALA A 30 -3.96 3.75 5.02
N LYS A 31 -3.19 3.65 3.93
CA LYS A 31 -3.73 3.75 2.57
C LYS A 31 -4.57 2.54 2.15
N GLU A 32 -4.21 1.34 2.60
CA GLU A 32 -5.04 0.15 2.43
C GLU A 32 -6.39 0.34 3.12
N GLU A 33 -6.39 0.80 4.37
CA GLU A 33 -7.62 1.03 5.15
C GLU A 33 -8.52 2.10 4.51
N GLU A 34 -7.94 3.25 4.09
CA GLU A 34 -8.68 4.27 3.35
C GLU A 34 -9.33 3.70 2.07
N MET A 35 -8.60 2.86 1.34
CA MET A 35 -9.08 2.27 0.09
C MET A 35 -10.14 1.20 0.34
N GLN A 36 -9.97 0.39 1.38
CA GLN A 36 -10.94 -0.62 1.80
C GLN A 36 -12.26 0.06 2.22
N ASN A 37 -12.18 1.14 3.00
CA ASN A 37 -13.34 1.94 3.39
C ASN A 37 -14.05 2.54 2.17
N PHE A 38 -13.30 3.01 1.18
CA PHE A 38 -13.86 3.54 -0.06
C PHE A 38 -14.58 2.47 -0.89
N VAL A 39 -13.99 1.28 -1.01
CA VAL A 39 -14.63 0.13 -1.68
C VAL A 39 -15.92 -0.26 -0.96
N SER A 40 -15.88 -0.38 0.38
CA SER A 40 -17.07 -0.70 1.17
C SER A 40 -18.17 0.37 1.04
N PHE A 41 -17.78 1.65 0.98
CA PHE A 41 -18.73 2.74 0.71
C PHE A 41 -19.40 2.56 -0.66
N ILE A 42 -18.62 2.34 -1.73
CA ILE A 42 -19.14 2.10 -3.08
C ILE A 42 -20.07 0.87 -3.12
N GLU A 43 -19.72 -0.20 -2.42
CA GLU A 43 -20.53 -1.41 -2.34
C GLU A 43 -21.84 -1.20 -1.58
N SER A 44 -21.85 -0.30 -0.58
CA SER A 44 -23.05 0.06 0.18
C SER A 44 -24.04 0.94 -0.60
N LEU A 45 -23.61 1.59 -1.68
CA LEU A 45 -24.48 2.47 -2.45
C LEU A 45 -25.52 1.68 -3.26
N PRO A 46 -26.80 2.11 -3.25
CA PRO A 46 -27.81 1.62 -4.18
C PRO A 46 -27.33 1.77 -5.63
N LYS A 47 -27.74 0.84 -6.49
CA LYS A 47 -27.34 0.81 -7.90
C LYS A 47 -27.57 2.16 -8.60
N ASP A 48 -28.72 2.78 -8.36
CA ASP A 48 -29.10 4.06 -8.98
C ASP A 48 -28.20 5.22 -8.52
N ALA A 49 -27.84 5.25 -7.23
CA ALA A 49 -26.92 6.26 -6.69
C ALA A 49 -25.51 6.10 -7.27
N TRP A 50 -25.07 4.85 -7.45
CA TRP A 50 -23.79 4.54 -8.09
C TRP A 50 -23.78 4.96 -9.58
N GLU A 51 -24.85 4.65 -10.32
CA GLU A 51 -25.01 5.05 -11.72
C GLU A 51 -25.09 6.57 -11.90
N CYS A 52 -25.68 7.32 -10.96
CA CYS A 52 -25.64 8.77 -10.96
C CYS A 52 -24.22 9.32 -10.74
N MET A 53 -23.44 8.72 -9.82
CA MET A 53 -22.05 9.10 -9.59
C MET A 53 -21.16 8.80 -10.81
N SER A 54 -21.22 7.58 -11.33
CA SER A 54 -20.40 7.16 -12.48
C SER A 54 -20.84 7.88 -13.76
N GLY A 55 -22.14 8.07 -13.97
CA GLY A 55 -22.72 8.80 -15.09
C GLY A 55 -22.29 10.26 -15.16
N SER A 56 -22.15 10.93 -14.00
CA SER A 56 -21.64 12.31 -13.92
C SER A 56 -20.17 12.40 -14.37
N ALA A 57 -19.34 11.45 -13.94
CA ALA A 57 -17.95 11.34 -14.38
C ALA A 57 -17.84 10.98 -15.87
N SER A 58 -18.71 10.09 -16.36
CA SER A 58 -18.77 9.62 -17.75
C SER A 58 -19.11 10.76 -18.72
N ARG A 59 -20.11 11.60 -18.39
CA ARG A 59 -20.46 12.78 -19.20
C ARG A 59 -19.29 13.77 -19.32
N SER A 60 -18.53 13.98 -18.25
CA SER A 60 -17.34 14.83 -18.27
C SER A 60 -16.22 14.23 -19.13
N ARG A 61 -16.00 12.91 -19.07
CA ARG A 61 -14.97 12.21 -19.86
C ARG A 61 -15.30 12.18 -21.35
N THR A 62 -16.55 11.89 -21.71
CA THR A 62 -17.01 11.95 -23.12
C THR A 62 -16.86 13.36 -23.68
N ARG A 63 -17.18 14.41 -22.90
CA ARG A 63 -16.97 15.81 -23.31
C ARG A 63 -15.49 16.17 -23.54
N ARG A 64 -14.56 15.43 -22.92
CA ARG A 64 -13.11 15.59 -23.07
C ARG A 64 -12.48 14.58 -24.04
N GLY A 65 -13.28 13.79 -24.77
CA GLY A 65 -12.78 12.77 -25.70
C GLY A 65 -12.15 11.53 -25.02
N MET A 66 -12.32 11.36 -23.71
CA MET A 66 -11.63 10.37 -22.88
C MET A 66 -12.48 9.11 -22.62
N GLY A 67 -12.97 8.47 -23.70
CA GLY A 67 -13.69 7.17 -23.64
C GLY A 67 -14.95 7.15 -22.74
N LYS A 68 -15.57 5.96 -22.63
CA LYS A 68 -16.62 5.71 -21.63
C LYS A 68 -16.02 5.62 -20.22
N ALA A 69 -16.76 6.01 -19.19
CA ALA A 69 -16.40 5.67 -17.82
C ALA A 69 -16.41 4.16 -17.62
N ALA A 70 -15.54 3.69 -16.71
CA ALA A 70 -15.51 2.31 -16.29
C ALA A 70 -16.84 1.90 -15.65
N THR A 71 -17.23 0.65 -15.87
CA THR A 71 -18.39 0.02 -15.22
C THR A 71 -18.11 -0.24 -13.74
N LYS A 72 -19.16 -0.49 -12.95
CA LYS A 72 -19.03 -0.78 -11.51
C LYS A 72 -18.09 -1.94 -11.24
N ASP A 73 -18.18 -2.97 -12.08
CA ASP A 73 -17.37 -4.16 -11.95
C ASP A 73 -15.92 -3.91 -12.37
N GLU A 74 -15.67 -3.07 -13.38
CA GLU A 74 -14.32 -2.65 -13.77
C GLU A 74 -13.65 -1.80 -12.68
N GLU A 75 -14.34 -0.80 -12.13
CA GLU A 75 -13.81 0.02 -11.03
C GLU A 75 -13.54 -0.83 -9.78
N ARG A 76 -14.48 -1.73 -9.44
CA ARG A 76 -14.30 -2.67 -8.32
C ARG A 76 -13.09 -3.58 -8.53
N SER A 77 -12.91 -4.11 -9.73
CA SER A 77 -11.77 -4.95 -10.08
C SER A 77 -10.45 -4.18 -9.94
N MET A 78 -10.40 -2.92 -10.40
CA MET A 78 -9.24 -2.06 -10.24
C MET A 78 -8.90 -1.81 -8.77
N TYR A 79 -9.88 -1.46 -7.93
CA TYR A 79 -9.64 -1.22 -6.50
C TYR A 79 -9.19 -2.50 -5.78
N ASN A 80 -9.81 -3.64 -6.06
CA ASN A 80 -9.40 -4.92 -5.49
C ASN A 80 -7.98 -5.31 -5.90
N THR A 81 -7.61 -5.10 -7.17
CA THR A 81 -6.24 -5.33 -7.65
C THR A 81 -5.26 -4.47 -6.87
N ARG A 82 -5.60 -3.19 -6.67
CA ARG A 82 -4.76 -2.26 -5.92
C ARG A 82 -4.61 -2.64 -4.44
N LEU A 83 -5.67 -3.14 -3.80
CA LEU A 83 -5.62 -3.67 -2.44
C LEU A 83 -4.69 -4.89 -2.33
N VAL A 84 -4.73 -5.79 -3.31
CA VAL A 84 -3.81 -6.93 -3.37
C VAL A 84 -2.36 -6.46 -3.48
N GLU A 85 -2.07 -5.53 -4.39
CA GLU A 85 -0.73 -4.95 -4.54
C GLU A 85 -0.22 -4.31 -3.24
N MET A 86 -1.07 -3.59 -2.50
CA MET A 86 -0.71 -2.99 -1.21
C MET A 86 -0.38 -4.05 -0.15
N ARG A 87 -1.18 -5.13 -0.08
CA ARG A 87 -0.93 -6.24 0.85
C ARG A 87 0.37 -6.98 0.53
N GLU A 88 0.65 -7.19 -0.76
CA GLU A 88 1.91 -7.78 -1.20
C GLU A 88 3.10 -6.89 -0.86
N ALA A 89 2.98 -5.58 -1.03
CA ALA A 89 4.01 -4.63 -0.64
C ALA A 89 4.28 -4.66 0.88
N ILE A 90 3.23 -4.67 1.71
CA ILE A 90 3.35 -4.83 3.17
C ILE A 90 4.08 -6.14 3.51
N ARG A 91 3.68 -7.25 2.88
CA ARG A 91 4.30 -8.57 3.10
C ARG A 91 5.79 -8.56 2.76
N ALA A 92 6.18 -7.94 1.64
CA ALA A 92 7.57 -7.84 1.24
C ALA A 92 8.40 -7.02 2.24
N GLN A 93 7.83 -5.94 2.80
CA GLN A 93 8.47 -5.14 3.83
C GLN A 93 8.66 -5.92 5.14
N TRP A 94 7.69 -6.73 5.55
CA TRP A 94 7.82 -7.61 6.72
C TRP A 94 8.94 -8.64 6.56
N LEU A 95 9.06 -9.27 5.39
CA LEU A 95 10.14 -10.23 5.12
C LEU A 95 11.51 -9.55 5.21
N LYS A 96 11.63 -8.33 4.67
CA LYS A 96 12.86 -7.55 4.78
C LYS A 96 13.20 -7.17 6.23
N LEU A 97 12.19 -6.83 7.03
CA LEU A 97 12.38 -6.53 8.44
C LEU A 97 12.88 -7.76 9.22
N GLU A 98 12.35 -8.94 8.91
CA GLU A 98 12.77 -10.20 9.55
C GLU A 98 14.22 -10.55 9.21
N ASP A 99 14.63 -10.39 7.95
CA ASP A 99 16.01 -10.54 7.49
C ASP A 99 16.97 -9.58 8.23
N LEU A 100 16.61 -8.30 8.32
CA LEU A 100 17.40 -7.30 9.06
C LEU A 100 17.55 -7.64 10.54
N LYS A 101 16.48 -8.15 11.17
CA LYS A 101 16.51 -8.60 12.57
C LYS A 101 17.42 -9.81 12.77
N GLU A 102 17.52 -10.71 11.78
CA GLU A 102 18.46 -11.83 11.85
C GLU A 102 19.91 -11.35 11.66
N GLN A 103 20.18 -10.50 10.66
CA GLN A 103 21.50 -9.89 10.47
C GLN A 103 21.98 -9.14 11.72
N LYS A 104 21.08 -8.40 12.39
CA LYS A 104 21.38 -7.74 13.66
C LYS A 104 21.74 -8.74 14.76
N ARG A 105 21.04 -9.88 14.86
CA ARG A 105 21.32 -10.95 15.82
C ARG A 105 22.69 -11.59 15.56
N GLU A 106 23.02 -11.86 14.30
CA GLU A 106 24.35 -12.36 13.91
C GLU A 106 25.45 -11.37 14.27
N LEU A 107 25.23 -10.08 13.98
CA LEU A 107 26.10 -8.98 14.39
C LEU A 107 26.05 -8.70 15.90
N GLN A 108 25.31 -9.43 16.72
CA GLN A 108 25.29 -9.31 18.19
C GLN A 108 25.88 -10.53 18.91
N ARG A 109 26.17 -11.61 18.16
CA ARG A 109 26.91 -12.78 18.65
C ARG A 109 28.43 -12.58 18.66
#